data_AF-A0A2V9TI76-F1
#
_entry.id   AF-A0A2V9TI76-F1
#
_cell.length_a   1.000
_cell.length_b   1.000
_cell.length_c   1.000
_cell.angle_alpha   90.00
_cell.angle_beta   90.00
_cell.angle_gamma   90.00
#
_symmetry.space_group_name_H-M   'P 1'
#
loop_
_entity.id
_entity.type
_entity.pdbx_description
1 polymer ?
#
loop_
_entity_poly.entity_id
_entity_poly.type
_entity_poly.pdbx_seq_one_letter_code
_entity_poly.pdbx_strand_id
1 'polypeptide(L)'
;MSTGVVIGDLLAVADVGAVWANADEGAHATGSVTGKRRGEMAEAKFLAKASELGFGVAKPWGDSDAYDFIVQTGGKLWKVQVKSAHVAWKDGSYSFRAHGHSYKAYRADEIDLLVAYVVPENAWYVFPVRVIQRMKSLKLFPGSRKKRSRFEKYREAWWILRRK
;
A
#
# COMPACT_ATOMS: atom_id res chain seq x y z
N MET A 1 -54.10 11.22 -10.91
CA MET A 1 -52.96 11.67 -11.74
C MET A 1 -51.72 11.58 -10.86
N SER A 2 -50.77 10.74 -11.24
CA SER A 2 -49.60 10.36 -10.45
C SER A 2 -48.57 11.49 -10.47
N THR A 3 -48.19 12.01 -9.30
CA THR A 3 -47.03 12.89 -9.15
C THR A 3 -45.79 12.03 -8.96
N GLY A 4 -45.07 11.80 -10.06
CA GLY A 4 -43.75 11.19 -10.02
C GLY A 4 -42.71 12.18 -9.49
N VAL A 5 -42.03 11.82 -8.39
CA VAL A 5 -40.81 12.48 -7.95
C VAL A 5 -39.65 11.61 -8.42
N VAL A 6 -38.87 12.12 -9.37
CA VAL A 6 -37.57 11.54 -9.72
C VAL A 6 -36.58 12.07 -8.70
N ILE A 7 -36.23 11.26 -7.70
CA ILE A 7 -35.11 11.54 -6.81
C ILE A 7 -33.86 11.08 -7.57
N GLY A 8 -33.12 12.04 -8.13
CA GLY A 8 -31.87 11.79 -8.80
C GLY A 8 -30.88 11.08 -7.88
N ASP A 9 -30.19 10.08 -8.44
CA ASP A 9 -29.09 9.35 -7.80
C ASP A 9 -28.02 10.33 -7.32
N LEU A 10 -28.09 10.69 -6.04
CA LEU A 10 -27.00 11.34 -5.34
C LEU A 10 -25.98 10.25 -4.98
N LEU A 11 -25.12 9.89 -5.93
CA LEU A 11 -23.91 9.14 -5.65
C LEU A 11 -23.01 10.02 -4.77
N ALA A 12 -23.20 9.90 -3.45
CA ALA A 12 -22.23 10.36 -2.48
C ALA A 12 -20.98 9.48 -2.65
N VAL A 13 -20.04 9.94 -3.48
CA VAL A 13 -18.68 9.42 -3.49
C VAL A 13 -18.03 9.91 -2.20
N ALA A 14 -18.29 9.19 -1.10
CA ALA A 14 -17.46 9.32 0.08
C ALA A 14 -16.08 8.81 -0.31
N ASP A 15 -15.10 9.71 -0.39
CA ASP A 15 -13.71 9.33 -0.45
C ASP A 15 -13.46 8.38 0.71
N VAL A 16 -13.11 7.13 0.41
CA VAL A 16 -12.80 6.12 1.42
C VAL A 16 -11.72 6.69 2.35
N GLY A 17 -10.82 7.54 1.85
CA GLY A 17 -9.86 8.31 2.65
C GLY A 17 -10.49 9.18 3.75
N ALA A 18 -11.57 9.91 3.46
CA ALA A 18 -12.28 10.76 4.41
C ALA A 18 -13.04 9.97 5.49
N VAL A 19 -13.55 8.77 5.17
CA VAL A 19 -14.23 7.91 6.15
C VAL A 19 -13.26 7.44 7.23
N TRP A 20 -11.99 7.22 6.89
CA TRP A 20 -10.96 6.78 7.85
C TRP A 20 -10.24 7.93 8.55
N ALA A 21 -10.16 9.12 7.96
CA ALA A 21 -9.62 10.31 8.64
C ALA A 21 -10.50 10.71 9.85
N ASN A 22 -11.82 10.55 9.73
CA ASN A 22 -12.77 10.81 10.80
C ASN A 22 -12.81 9.71 11.89
N ALA A 23 -12.21 8.54 11.64
CA ALA A 23 -12.12 7.48 12.66
C ALA A 23 -11.14 7.84 13.78
N ASP A 24 -10.21 8.77 13.54
CA ASP A 24 -9.26 9.25 14.55
C ASP A 24 -9.83 10.41 15.39
N GLU A 25 -10.85 11.14 14.92
CA GLU A 25 -11.47 12.26 15.69
C GLU A 25 -12.55 11.79 16.69
N GLY A 26 -13.02 10.54 16.60
CA GLY A 26 -13.97 9.94 17.54
C GLY A 26 -13.35 9.06 18.64
N ALA A 27 -12.04 8.88 18.66
CA ALA A 27 -11.36 7.88 19.49
C ALA A 27 -11.02 8.38 20.91
N HIS A 28 -11.96 9.04 21.60
CA HIS A 28 -11.90 9.19 23.05
C HIS A 28 -12.58 7.99 23.75
N ALA A 29 -12.07 6.77 23.47
CA ALA A 29 -12.20 5.54 24.27
C ALA A 29 -11.93 4.29 23.40
N THR A 30 -10.72 4.07 22.90
CA THR A 30 -10.29 2.73 22.44
C THR A 30 -8.77 2.68 22.37
N GLY A 31 -8.17 1.59 22.85
CA GLY A 31 -6.71 1.42 22.91
C GLY A 31 -6.03 1.63 21.55
N SER A 32 -4.81 2.16 21.58
CA SER A 32 -4.01 2.46 20.38
C SER A 32 -4.03 1.29 19.37
N VAL A 33 -4.41 1.56 18.12
CA VAL A 33 -4.40 0.56 17.05
C VAL A 33 -3.00 -0.06 16.93
N THR A 34 -2.91 -1.39 17.08
CA THR A 34 -1.65 -2.12 17.07
C THR A 34 -0.98 -2.08 15.70
N GLY A 35 0.35 -2.33 15.66
CA GLY A 35 1.09 -2.41 14.40
C GLY A 35 0.56 -3.49 13.44
N LYS A 36 0.06 -4.60 13.97
CA LYS A 36 -0.55 -5.67 13.17
C LYS A 36 -1.83 -5.20 12.48
N ARG A 37 -2.76 -4.58 13.23
CA ARG A 37 -4.00 -4.02 12.66
C ARG A 37 -3.72 -2.96 11.59
N ARG A 38 -2.71 -2.12 11.81
CA ARG A 38 -2.25 -1.13 10.83
C ARG A 38 -1.75 -1.77 9.53
N GLY A 39 -1.05 -2.91 9.62
CA GLY A 39 -0.63 -3.71 8.46
C GLY A 39 -1.83 -4.31 7.71
N GLU A 40 -2.75 -4.94 8.42
CA GLU A 40 -3.98 -5.53 7.86
C GLU A 40 -4.82 -4.47 7.11
N MET A 41 -4.92 -3.25 7.65
CA MET A 41 -5.57 -2.13 6.96
C MET A 41 -4.86 -1.72 5.67
N ALA A 42 -3.52 -1.74 5.66
CA ALA A 42 -2.74 -1.41 4.47
C ALA A 42 -2.88 -2.49 3.38
N GLU A 43 -2.95 -3.76 3.76
CA GLU A 43 -3.23 -4.87 2.87
C GLU A 43 -4.64 -4.77 2.25
N ALA A 44 -5.65 -4.42 3.04
CA ALA A 44 -7.00 -4.18 2.54
C ALA A 44 -7.04 -3.02 1.52
N LYS A 45 -6.34 -1.91 1.81
CA LYS A 45 -6.19 -0.80 0.87
C LYS A 45 -5.46 -1.19 -0.40
N PHE A 46 -4.44 -2.04 -0.28
CA PHE A 46 -3.72 -2.57 -1.44
C PHE A 46 -4.65 -3.42 -2.32
N LEU A 47 -5.45 -4.30 -1.72
CA LEU A 47 -6.42 -5.12 -2.45
C LEU A 47 -7.38 -4.25 -3.27
N ALA A 48 -7.96 -3.21 -2.65
CA ALA A 48 -8.82 -2.26 -3.33
C ALA A 48 -8.07 -1.56 -4.48
N LYS A 49 -6.91 -0.97 -4.20
CA LYS A 49 -6.10 -0.24 -5.19
C LYS A 49 -5.69 -1.10 -6.39
N ALA A 50 -5.24 -2.33 -6.14
CA ALA A 50 -4.84 -3.25 -7.21
C ALA A 50 -6.04 -3.69 -8.05
N SER A 51 -7.20 -3.90 -7.43
CA SER A 51 -8.45 -4.23 -8.13
C SER A 51 -8.93 -3.07 -9.00
N GLU A 52 -8.89 -1.83 -8.49
CA GLU A 52 -9.21 -0.61 -9.27
C GLU A 52 -8.33 -0.45 -10.51
N LEU A 53 -7.08 -0.88 -10.45
CA LEU A 53 -6.13 -0.84 -11.57
C LEU A 53 -6.34 -1.96 -12.60
N GLY A 54 -7.34 -2.83 -12.38
CA GLY A 54 -7.72 -3.94 -13.26
C GLY A 54 -6.83 -5.17 -13.12
N PHE A 55 -6.15 -5.34 -11.99
CA PHE A 55 -5.34 -6.53 -11.74
C PHE A 55 -6.16 -7.63 -11.06
N GLY A 56 -5.89 -8.89 -11.42
CA GLY A 56 -6.35 -10.02 -10.61
C GLY A 56 -5.53 -10.07 -9.32
N VAL A 57 -6.18 -10.28 -8.17
CA VAL A 57 -5.50 -10.34 -6.88
C VAL A 57 -5.95 -11.59 -6.13
N ALA A 58 -4.99 -12.37 -5.63
CA ALA A 58 -5.24 -13.52 -4.79
C ALA A 58 -4.46 -13.36 -3.48
N LYS A 59 -5.12 -13.66 -2.35
CA LYS A 59 -4.47 -13.74 -1.04
C LYS A 59 -4.19 -15.22 -0.71
N PRO A 60 -2.92 -15.61 -0.46
CA PRO A 60 -2.61 -16.94 0.02
C PRO A 60 -3.25 -17.18 1.40
N TRP A 61 -3.46 -18.45 1.75
CA TRP A 61 -3.97 -18.82 3.06
C TRP A 61 -2.82 -18.87 4.07
N GLY A 62 -2.99 -18.18 5.21
CA GLY A 62 -1.96 -18.07 6.25
C GLY A 62 -1.03 -16.87 6.08
N ASP A 63 0.00 -16.79 6.94
CA ASP A 63 0.99 -15.71 7.01
C ASP A 63 2.45 -16.24 7.02
N SER A 64 2.64 -17.48 6.57
CA SER A 64 3.96 -18.14 6.56
C SER A 64 4.81 -17.78 5.34
N ASP A 65 4.18 -17.30 4.26
CA ASP A 65 4.87 -16.90 3.04
C ASP A 65 5.51 -15.51 3.18
N ALA A 66 6.55 -15.25 2.38
CA ALA A 66 7.25 -13.97 2.36
C ALA A 66 6.50 -12.86 1.59
N TYR A 67 5.32 -13.14 1.05
CA TYR A 67 4.48 -12.20 0.31
C TYR A 67 3.05 -12.25 0.84
N ASP A 68 2.34 -11.13 0.74
CA ASP A 68 0.95 -11.01 1.24
C ASP A 68 -0.07 -11.30 0.14
N PHE A 69 0.31 -11.12 -1.13
CA PHE A 69 -0.58 -11.29 -2.28
C PHE A 69 0.14 -11.84 -3.51
N ILE A 70 -0.64 -12.50 -4.37
CA ILE A 70 -0.30 -12.76 -5.76
C ILE A 70 -1.12 -11.80 -6.63
N VAL A 71 -0.45 -11.06 -7.50
CA VAL A 71 -1.08 -10.17 -8.48
C VAL A 71 -0.94 -10.76 -9.87
N GLN A 72 -2.06 -10.95 -10.56
CA GLN A 72 -2.14 -11.47 -11.92
C GLN A 72 -2.40 -10.35 -12.93
N THR A 73 -1.56 -10.28 -13.95
CA THR A 73 -1.77 -9.39 -15.11
C THR A 73 -0.96 -9.87 -16.31
N GLY A 74 -1.52 -9.73 -17.51
CA GLY A 74 -0.82 -10.06 -18.76
C GLY A 74 -0.29 -11.51 -18.84
N GLY A 75 -0.98 -12.46 -18.20
CA GLY A 75 -0.56 -13.87 -18.13
C GLY A 75 0.56 -14.18 -17.15
N LYS A 76 1.02 -13.21 -16.35
CA LYS A 76 2.03 -13.39 -15.30
C LYS A 76 1.42 -13.30 -13.91
N LEU A 77 2.06 -13.98 -12.97
CA LEU A 77 1.80 -13.89 -11.54
C LEU A 77 2.98 -13.20 -10.86
N TRP A 78 2.69 -12.22 -10.01
CA TRP A 78 3.67 -11.44 -9.26
C TRP A 78 3.46 -11.67 -7.77
N LYS A 79 4.49 -12.10 -7.06
CA LYS A 79 4.49 -12.20 -5.60
C LYS A 79 4.77 -10.84 -4.99
N VAL A 80 3.78 -10.29 -4.27
CA VAL A 80 3.81 -8.93 -3.75
C VAL A 80 3.79 -8.94 -2.23
N GLN A 81 4.82 -8.33 -1.64
CA GLN A 81 4.80 -7.94 -0.23
C GLN A 81 4.33 -6.49 -0.10
N VAL A 82 3.39 -6.25 0.79
CA VAL A 82 2.90 -4.92 1.18
C VAL A 82 3.56 -4.51 2.50
N LYS A 83 3.97 -3.24 2.59
CA LYS A 83 4.40 -2.61 3.85
C LYS A 83 3.80 -1.22 3.97
N SER A 84 3.55 -0.78 5.19
CA SER A 84 3.03 0.56 5.47
C SER A 84 3.88 1.36 6.44
N ALA A 85 3.82 2.68 6.28
CA ALA A 85 4.35 3.64 7.25
C ALA A 85 3.25 4.64 7.61
N HIS A 86 3.08 4.88 8.91
CA HIS A 86 1.98 5.68 9.47
C HIS A 86 2.47 6.99 10.09
N VAL A 87 3.77 7.13 10.31
CA VAL A 87 4.36 8.27 11.04
C VAL A 87 5.62 8.72 10.31
N ALA A 88 5.73 10.03 10.12
CA ALA A 88 6.94 10.66 9.61
C ALA A 88 8.00 10.82 10.70
N TRP A 89 9.26 10.68 10.33
CA TRP A 89 10.39 11.07 11.17
C TRP A 89 10.55 12.60 11.22
N LYS A 90 11.37 13.10 12.16
CA LYS A 90 11.65 14.55 12.31
C LYS A 90 12.15 15.22 11.03
N ASP A 91 12.82 14.46 10.15
CA ASP A 91 13.34 14.95 8.88
C ASP A 91 12.29 14.93 7.74
N GLY A 92 11.05 14.53 8.03
CA GLY A 92 9.96 14.34 7.07
C GLY A 92 10.05 13.04 6.29
N SER A 93 10.94 12.11 6.68
CA SER A 93 11.08 10.82 6.00
C SER A 93 10.11 9.78 6.55
N TYR A 94 9.74 8.83 5.69
CA TYR A 94 9.06 7.60 6.07
C TYR A 94 10.02 6.44 5.82
N SER A 95 10.28 5.64 6.86
CA SER A 95 11.24 4.53 6.78
C SER A 95 10.53 3.19 6.67
N PHE A 96 10.94 2.39 5.70
CA PHE A 96 10.46 1.03 5.50
C PHE A 96 11.61 0.06 5.66
N ARG A 97 11.35 -1.05 6.35
CA ARG A 97 12.30 -2.18 6.41
C ARG A 97 12.24 -2.91 5.06
N ALA A 98 13.41 -3.13 4.46
CA ALA A 98 13.56 -3.80 3.16
C ALA A 98 13.88 -5.30 3.32
N HIS A 99 13.52 -5.89 4.46
CA HIS A 99 13.74 -7.28 4.80
C HIS A 99 12.45 -7.92 5.32
N GLY A 100 12.39 -9.26 5.22
CA GLY A 100 11.32 -10.06 5.80
C GLY A 100 11.45 -10.24 7.31
N HIS A 101 10.62 -11.11 7.87
CA HIS A 101 10.61 -11.45 9.30
C HIS A 101 11.94 -12.06 9.79
N SER A 102 12.71 -12.69 8.91
CA SER A 102 14.01 -13.31 9.22
C SER A 102 15.18 -12.30 9.36
N TYR A 103 14.92 -10.99 9.25
CA TYR A 103 15.92 -9.92 9.18
C TYR A 103 16.92 -10.03 8.01
N LYS A 104 16.72 -10.99 7.10
CA LYS A 104 17.46 -11.12 5.85
C LYS A 104 16.74 -10.36 4.75
N ALA A 105 17.52 -9.70 3.89
CA ALA A 105 16.97 -9.02 2.72
C ALA A 105 16.23 -10.04 1.84
N TYR A 106 15.10 -9.62 1.27
CA TYR A 106 14.29 -10.49 0.43
C TYR A 106 15.13 -11.00 -0.74
N ARG A 107 15.10 -12.31 -0.97
CA ARG A 107 15.66 -12.90 -2.18
C ARG A 107 14.66 -12.76 -3.33
N ALA A 108 15.19 -12.78 -4.55
CA ALA A 108 14.37 -12.65 -5.76
C ALA A 108 13.43 -13.85 -5.99
N ASP A 109 13.68 -14.98 -5.32
CA ASP A 109 12.80 -16.14 -5.30
C ASP A 109 11.73 -16.07 -4.19
N GLU A 110 11.81 -15.12 -3.25
CA GLU A 110 10.80 -14.96 -2.19
C GLU A 110 9.66 -14.05 -2.66
N ILE A 111 10.00 -12.86 -3.18
CA ILE A 111 9.04 -11.86 -3.70
C ILE A 111 9.53 -11.28 -5.01
N ASP A 112 8.61 -10.85 -5.86
CA ASP A 112 8.93 -10.10 -7.09
C ASP A 112 8.90 -8.59 -6.85
N LEU A 113 7.96 -8.13 -6.01
CA LEU A 113 7.70 -6.73 -5.73
C LEU A 113 7.49 -6.46 -4.24
N LEU A 114 7.97 -5.31 -3.80
CA LEU A 114 7.59 -4.70 -2.54
C LEU A 114 6.78 -3.44 -2.83
N VAL A 115 5.55 -3.39 -2.31
CA VAL A 115 4.66 -2.24 -2.39
C VAL A 115 4.67 -1.54 -1.04
N ALA A 116 5.14 -0.31 -1.02
CA ALA A 116 5.19 0.53 0.17
C ALA A 116 4.07 1.58 0.13
N TYR A 117 3.25 1.61 1.17
CA TYR A 117 2.19 2.60 1.35
C TYR A 117 2.54 3.59 2.44
N VAL A 118 2.64 4.87 2.09
CA VAL A 118 2.78 5.96 3.06
C VAL A 118 1.39 6.49 3.38
N VAL A 119 0.86 6.09 4.53
CA VAL A 119 -0.54 6.30 4.89
C VAL A 119 -0.92 7.78 4.98
N PRO A 120 -0.17 8.65 5.70
CA PRO A 120 -0.57 10.04 5.86
C PRO A 120 -0.55 10.84 4.54
N GLU A 121 0.21 10.36 3.56
CA GLU A 121 0.45 11.05 2.28
C GLU A 121 -0.33 10.41 1.14
N ASN A 122 -1.13 9.38 1.45
CA ASN A 122 -1.83 8.51 0.52
C ASN A 122 -0.98 8.12 -0.72
N ALA A 123 0.29 7.76 -0.49
CA ALA A 123 1.26 7.58 -1.56
C ALA A 123 1.72 6.11 -1.67
N TRP A 124 1.65 5.55 -2.88
CA TRP A 124 2.13 4.21 -3.16
C TRP A 124 3.48 4.24 -3.88
N TYR A 125 4.35 3.30 -3.51
CA TYR A 125 5.61 3.05 -4.18
C TYR A 125 5.72 1.58 -4.53
N VAL A 126 6.07 1.28 -5.78
CA VAL A 126 6.14 -0.10 -6.30
C VAL A 126 7.59 -0.41 -6.65
N PHE A 127 8.23 -1.26 -5.85
CA PHE A 127 9.66 -1.60 -5.99
C PHE A 127 9.85 -3.01 -6.54
N PRO A 128 10.58 -3.19 -7.66
CA PRO A 128 11.16 -4.47 -8.02
C PRO A 128 12.09 -4.96 -6.91
N VAL A 129 12.03 -6.24 -6.55
CA VAL A 129 12.86 -6.84 -5.48
C VAL A 129 14.35 -6.54 -5.69
N ARG A 130 14.83 -6.54 -6.94
CA ARG A 130 16.22 -6.24 -7.32
C ARG A 130 16.70 -4.85 -6.86
N VAL A 131 15.78 -3.90 -6.69
CA VAL A 131 16.08 -2.56 -6.18
C VAL A 131 16.34 -2.58 -4.68
N ILE A 132 15.67 -3.46 -3.93
CA ILE A 132 15.68 -3.48 -2.46
C ILE A 132 16.51 -4.62 -1.85
N GLN A 133 16.87 -5.65 -2.63
CA GLN A 133 17.56 -6.88 -2.21
C GLN A 133 18.89 -6.66 -1.47
N ARG A 134 19.50 -5.47 -1.56
CA ARG A 134 20.77 -5.14 -0.88
C ARG A 134 20.62 -4.08 0.20
N MET A 135 19.39 -3.76 0.60
CA MET A 135 19.09 -2.69 1.53
C MET A 135 18.52 -3.25 2.84
N LYS A 136 18.93 -2.67 3.97
CA LYS A 136 18.29 -2.96 5.26
C LYS A 136 17.00 -2.17 5.43
N SER A 137 17.00 -0.92 4.99
CA SER A 137 15.87 -0.01 5.06
C SER A 137 15.93 0.99 3.91
N LEU A 138 14.77 1.49 3.51
CA LEU A 138 14.64 2.59 2.56
C LEU A 138 13.93 3.76 3.23
N LYS A 139 14.26 4.98 2.78
CA LYS A 139 13.63 6.23 3.22
C LYS A 139 12.96 6.92 2.04
N LEU A 140 11.70 7.30 2.25
CA LEU A 140 10.87 8.01 1.28
C LEU A 140 10.51 9.39 1.80
N PHE A 141 10.38 10.36 0.90
CA PHE A 141 10.03 11.75 1.22
C PHE A 141 8.84 12.23 0.37
N PRO A 142 7.69 11.53 0.41
CA PRO A 142 6.51 11.84 -0.40
C PRO A 142 5.96 13.26 -0.21
N GLY A 143 6.01 13.80 1.01
CA GLY A 143 5.46 15.12 1.35
C GLY A 143 6.39 16.30 1.07
N SER A 144 7.65 16.06 0.67
CA SER A 144 8.64 17.14 0.48
C SER A 144 8.92 17.42 -1.00
N ARG A 145 8.66 18.65 -1.44
CA ARG A 145 9.07 19.12 -2.78
C ARG A 145 10.58 19.38 -2.90
N LYS A 146 11.24 19.72 -1.77
CA LYS A 146 12.67 20.07 -1.72
C LYS A 146 13.57 18.85 -1.56
N LYS A 147 13.14 17.84 -0.80
CA LYS A 147 13.88 16.60 -0.57
C LYS A 147 13.17 15.46 -1.27
N ARG A 148 13.77 14.92 -2.35
CA ARG A 148 13.26 13.72 -3.03
C ARG A 148 14.24 12.59 -2.87
N SER A 149 13.72 11.40 -2.53
CA SER A 149 14.51 10.19 -2.50
C SER A 149 14.86 9.77 -3.92
N ARG A 150 15.97 9.05 -4.12
CA ARG A 150 16.27 8.35 -5.39
C ARG A 150 15.15 7.37 -5.79
N PHE A 151 14.30 7.00 -4.84
CA PHE A 151 13.18 6.10 -4.98
C PHE A 151 11.91 6.78 -5.51
N GLU A 152 11.90 8.10 -5.68
CA GLU A 152 10.70 8.82 -6.14
C GLU A 152 10.22 8.38 -7.53
N LYS A 153 11.14 7.87 -8.37
CA LYS A 153 10.81 7.26 -9.66
C LYS A 153 9.93 5.99 -9.58
N TYR A 154 9.78 5.42 -8.38
CA TYR A 154 8.93 4.26 -8.12
C TYR A 154 7.56 4.64 -7.52
N ARG A 155 7.29 5.93 -7.31
CA ARG A 155 5.98 6.41 -6.88
C ARG A 155 4.93 6.10 -7.96
N GLU A 156 3.81 5.51 -7.57
CA GLU A 156 2.73 5.04 -8.45
C GLU A 156 3.23 4.19 -9.64
N ALA A 157 4.36 3.49 -9.48
CA ALA A 157 5.00 2.74 -10.56
C ALA A 157 4.31 1.39 -10.87
N TRP A 158 2.97 1.38 -10.86
CA TRP A 158 2.13 0.22 -11.17
C TRP A 158 2.37 -0.34 -12.59
N TRP A 159 2.89 0.48 -13.49
CA TRP A 159 3.32 0.07 -14.82
C TRP A 159 4.36 -1.07 -14.80
N ILE A 160 5.09 -1.26 -13.69
CA ILE A 160 6.01 -2.38 -13.50
C ILE A 160 5.29 -3.73 -13.60
N LEU A 161 4.10 -3.84 -12.99
CA LEU A 161 3.28 -5.06 -13.06
C LEU A 161 2.86 -5.39 -14.49
N ARG A 162 2.75 -4.38 -15.36
CA ARG A 162 2.31 -4.52 -16.75
C ARG A 162 3.45 -4.88 -17.72
N ARG A 163 4.70 -4.97 -17.26
CA ARG A 163 5.85 -5.25 -18.14
C ARG A 163 5.86 -6.73 -18.57
N LYS A 164 5.91 -6.93 -19.89
CA LYS A 164 6.21 -8.22 -20.52
C LYS A 164 7.66 -8.64 -20.27
#